data_AF-A0A942DCX9-F1
#
_entry.id   AF-A0A942DCX9-F1
#
_cell.length_a   1.000
_cell.length_b   1.000
_cell.length_c   1.000
_cell.angle_alpha   90.00
_cell.angle_beta   90.00
_cell.angle_gamma   90.00
#
_symmetry.space_group_name_H-M   'P 1'
#
loop_
_entity.id
_entity.type
_entity.pdbx_description
1 polymer ?
#
loop_
_entity_poly.entity_id
_entity_poly.type
_entity_poly.pdbx_seq_one_letter_code
_entity_poly.pdbx_strand_id
1 'polypeptide(L)'
;MCRCSTTISARAKLARLAAIILVLFLLLSLYVPSTQAADLGGCRSVHFWWHPSPTASAFYNEVKVNRSSNGSYFCVCGFNHGYFGIQQGKDGNKIVIFSVWDPGNPLDLTARATDVSANKHVQVTYCDSAVTTKRFGGEGTGQQSFYQFPWEIGKTYKFLVTAKPDRDRTAYAAYVFEPRINRWKHLATFSTLANGDLIKGPYSFDEDFKRDAQSLQEERSAYFGNGWLQVGSQWQPITSAGFSATQNAQTNIDAWSDSSGFGLATGGPTQNRHARVGEKLNAASSMGNPPHIDNLN
;
A
#
# COMPACT_ATOMS: atom_id res chain seq x y z
N MET A 1 -7.53 -84.92 -27.64
CA MET A 1 -7.54 -83.65 -28.40
C MET A 1 -7.75 -82.50 -27.42
N CYS A 2 -6.67 -81.76 -27.15
CA CYS A 2 -6.62 -80.70 -26.14
C CYS A 2 -7.49 -79.49 -26.52
N ARG A 3 -8.29 -78.98 -25.56
CA ARG A 3 -8.88 -77.64 -25.60
C ARG A 3 -8.05 -76.72 -24.70
N CYS A 4 -7.56 -75.64 -25.29
CA CYS A 4 -6.79 -74.59 -24.67
C CYS A 4 -7.71 -73.70 -23.82
N SER A 5 -7.46 -73.60 -22.51
CA SER A 5 -8.17 -72.70 -21.60
C SER A 5 -7.32 -71.46 -21.36
N THR A 6 -7.84 -70.30 -21.72
CA THR A 6 -7.17 -69.00 -21.66
C THR A 6 -7.24 -68.45 -20.24
N THR A 7 -6.14 -68.53 -19.50
CA THR A 7 -5.98 -67.86 -18.20
C THR A 7 -5.82 -66.36 -18.41
N ILE A 8 -6.93 -65.61 -18.27
CA ILE A 8 -6.88 -64.15 -18.16
C ILE A 8 -6.20 -63.81 -16.82
N SER A 9 -4.96 -63.35 -16.92
CA SER A 9 -4.11 -62.92 -15.82
C SER A 9 -4.80 -61.94 -14.89
N ALA A 10 -4.79 -62.24 -13.58
CA ALA A 10 -5.29 -61.39 -12.49
C ALA A 10 -4.65 -59.98 -12.48
N ARG A 11 -3.53 -59.76 -13.20
CA ARG A 11 -2.90 -58.44 -13.33
C ARG A 11 -3.73 -57.42 -14.12
N ALA A 12 -4.62 -57.85 -15.02
CA ALA A 12 -5.44 -56.94 -15.81
C ALA A 12 -6.64 -56.34 -15.04
N LYS A 13 -7.11 -57.03 -13.98
CA LYS A 13 -8.22 -56.53 -13.14
C LYS A 13 -7.79 -55.50 -12.11
N LEU A 14 -6.56 -55.57 -11.58
CA LEU A 14 -6.02 -54.55 -10.67
C LEU A 14 -5.69 -53.23 -11.37
N ALA A 15 -5.26 -53.27 -12.63
CA ALA A 15 -4.97 -52.04 -13.39
C ALA A 15 -6.22 -51.19 -13.68
N ARG A 16 -7.40 -51.82 -13.84
CA ARG A 16 -8.67 -51.10 -14.06
C ARG A 16 -9.28 -50.50 -12.78
N LEU A 17 -9.06 -51.10 -11.61
CA LEU A 17 -9.48 -50.49 -10.33
C LEU A 17 -8.57 -49.31 -9.93
N ALA A 18 -7.26 -49.40 -10.18
CA ALA A 18 -6.33 -48.31 -9.90
C ALA A 18 -6.60 -47.06 -10.77
N ALA A 19 -7.02 -47.25 -12.03
CA ALA A 19 -7.38 -46.15 -12.93
C ALA A 19 -8.69 -45.43 -12.52
N ILE A 20 -9.67 -46.14 -11.94
CA ILE A 20 -10.94 -45.53 -11.49
C ILE A 20 -10.75 -44.76 -10.18
N ILE A 21 -9.87 -45.21 -9.28
CA ILE A 21 -9.52 -44.47 -8.06
C ILE A 21 -8.67 -43.23 -8.38
N LEU A 22 -7.82 -43.28 -9.41
CA LEU A 22 -7.02 -42.12 -9.83
C LEU A 22 -7.88 -41.03 -10.52
N VAL A 23 -8.97 -41.41 -11.20
CA VAL A 23 -9.90 -40.45 -11.84
C VAL A 23 -10.88 -39.83 -10.82
N LEU A 24 -11.24 -40.53 -9.74
CA LEU A 24 -11.99 -39.95 -8.63
C LEU A 24 -11.14 -39.04 -7.71
N PHE A 25 -9.82 -39.24 -7.65
CA PHE A 25 -8.90 -38.31 -6.96
C PHE A 25 -8.52 -37.08 -7.79
N LEU A 26 -8.66 -37.11 -9.13
CA LEU A 26 -8.40 -35.96 -10.00
C LEU A 26 -9.61 -35.01 -10.18
N LEU A 27 -10.80 -35.41 -9.72
CA LEU A 27 -12.00 -34.55 -9.68
C LEU A 27 -12.31 -33.99 -8.28
N LEU A 28 -11.45 -34.27 -7.30
CA LEU A 28 -11.45 -33.62 -5.99
C LEU A 28 -10.24 -32.68 -5.83
N SER A 29 -9.80 -32.09 -6.93
CA SER A 29 -8.91 -30.94 -6.94
C SER A 29 -9.67 -29.73 -6.39
N LEU A 30 -9.64 -29.63 -5.06
CA LEU A 30 -9.65 -28.38 -4.32
C LEU A 30 -10.63 -27.33 -4.89
N TYR A 31 -11.93 -27.56 -4.69
CA TYR A 31 -12.78 -26.41 -4.40
C TYR A 31 -12.35 -25.92 -3.01
N VAL A 32 -11.26 -25.14 -2.97
CA VAL A 32 -11.06 -24.21 -1.88
C VAL A 32 -12.18 -23.20 -2.11
N PRO A 33 -13.25 -23.17 -1.31
CA PRO A 33 -14.10 -21.99 -1.33
C PRO A 33 -13.14 -20.85 -1.08
N SER A 34 -13.00 -19.94 -2.04
CA SER A 34 -12.42 -18.64 -1.76
C SER A 34 -13.18 -18.17 -0.54
N THR A 35 -12.53 -18.12 0.61
CA THR A 35 -13.05 -17.40 1.75
C THR A 35 -13.18 -15.99 1.22
N GLN A 36 -14.37 -15.67 0.72
CA GLN A 36 -14.75 -14.32 0.38
C GLN A 36 -14.50 -13.58 1.69
N ALA A 37 -13.43 -12.78 1.71
CA ALA A 37 -13.20 -11.87 2.82
C ALA A 37 -14.55 -11.21 3.04
N ALA A 38 -15.12 -11.39 4.24
CA ALA A 38 -16.46 -10.91 4.56
C ALA A 38 -16.56 -9.50 3.99
N ASP A 39 -17.51 -9.29 3.08
CA ASP A 39 -17.66 -8.01 2.39
C ASP A 39 -17.85 -6.95 3.47
N LEU A 40 -16.78 -6.24 3.81
CA LEU A 40 -16.77 -5.27 4.91
C LEU A 40 -17.66 -4.06 4.60
N GLY A 41 -18.36 -4.05 3.46
CA GLY A 41 -19.28 -3.01 3.04
C GLY A 41 -18.59 -1.71 2.62
N GLY A 42 -17.26 -1.67 2.59
CA GLY A 42 -16.45 -0.49 2.24
C GLY A 42 -15.95 -0.48 0.79
N CYS A 43 -15.44 0.67 0.37
CA CYS A 43 -14.78 0.81 -0.93
C CYS A 43 -13.56 -0.12 -1.04
N ARG A 44 -13.16 -0.47 -2.27
CA ARG A 44 -11.84 -1.07 -2.50
C ARG A 44 -10.76 -0.05 -2.29
N SER A 45 -9.72 -0.42 -1.54
CA SER A 45 -8.48 0.32 -1.60
C SER A 45 -7.86 0.13 -2.99
N VAL A 46 -7.48 1.22 -3.63
CA VAL A 46 -6.89 1.26 -4.98
C VAL A 46 -5.47 1.80 -4.86
N HIS A 47 -4.54 1.26 -5.64
CA HIS A 47 -3.10 1.49 -5.44
C HIS A 47 -2.38 1.73 -6.75
N PHE A 48 -1.37 2.58 -6.68
CA PHE A 48 -0.30 2.68 -7.65
C PHE A 48 0.99 2.11 -7.11
N TRP A 49 1.60 1.22 -7.87
CA TRP A 49 2.96 0.71 -7.67
C TRP A 49 3.89 1.46 -8.61
N TRP A 50 4.77 2.30 -8.06
CA TRP A 50 5.55 3.26 -8.85
C TRP A 50 6.74 2.61 -9.56
N HIS A 51 6.99 3.05 -10.79
CA HIS A 51 8.11 2.60 -11.61
C HIS A 51 8.84 3.79 -12.29
N PRO A 52 10.17 3.73 -12.46
CA PRO A 52 11.06 2.65 -12.00
C PRO A 52 11.13 2.58 -10.47
N SER A 53 11.43 1.39 -9.94
CA SER A 53 11.44 1.09 -8.50
C SER A 53 12.81 0.60 -8.00
N PRO A 54 13.91 1.32 -8.26
CA PRO A 54 15.20 0.98 -7.68
C PRO A 54 15.16 1.14 -6.15
N THR A 55 16.11 0.52 -5.45
CA THR A 55 16.35 0.81 -4.04
C THR A 55 16.79 2.28 -3.89
N ALA A 56 16.13 3.03 -3.02
CA ALA A 56 16.33 4.48 -2.89
C ALA A 56 16.50 4.93 -1.43
N SER A 57 17.30 5.96 -1.19
CA SER A 57 17.47 6.60 0.12
C SER A 57 16.36 7.60 0.45
N ALA A 58 15.60 8.04 -0.55
CA ALA A 58 14.46 8.93 -0.35
C ALA A 58 13.38 8.71 -1.41
N PHE A 59 12.13 8.93 -1.02
CA PHE A 59 10.95 8.93 -1.89
C PHE A 59 10.14 10.21 -1.66
N TYR A 60 10.09 11.04 -2.69
CA TYR A 60 9.29 12.25 -2.78
C TYR A 60 8.08 12.00 -3.66
N ASN A 61 6.91 12.52 -3.26
CA ASN A 61 5.71 12.51 -4.09
C ASN A 61 4.77 13.65 -3.68
N GLU A 62 3.88 14.04 -4.58
CA GLU A 62 2.86 15.05 -4.33
C GLU A 62 1.47 14.44 -4.39
N VAL A 63 0.55 14.96 -3.59
CA VAL A 63 -0.87 14.57 -3.62
C VAL A 63 -1.76 15.79 -3.76
N LYS A 64 -2.80 15.68 -4.61
CA LYS A 64 -3.89 16.64 -4.74
C LYS A 64 -5.21 15.89 -4.63
N VAL A 65 -5.90 16.04 -3.50
CA VAL A 65 -7.19 15.38 -3.24
C VAL A 65 -8.29 16.11 -4.01
N ASN A 66 -9.05 15.40 -4.84
CA ASN A 66 -10.17 15.96 -5.61
C ASN A 66 -11.52 15.73 -4.91
N ARG A 67 -11.68 14.56 -4.27
CA ARG A 67 -12.85 14.18 -3.50
C ARG A 67 -12.41 13.40 -2.27
N SER A 68 -13.05 13.67 -1.14
CA SER A 68 -12.81 12.99 0.12
C SER A 68 -14.10 12.96 0.92
N SER A 69 -14.23 11.96 1.78
CA SER A 69 -15.27 11.90 2.78
C SER A 69 -14.67 11.45 4.12
N ASN A 70 -15.50 11.37 5.16
CA ASN A 70 -15.02 10.92 6.46
C ASN A 70 -14.56 9.47 6.36
N GLY A 71 -13.36 9.19 6.88
CA GLY A 71 -12.75 7.87 6.76
C GLY A 71 -11.94 7.65 5.49
N SER A 72 -11.49 8.72 4.81
CA SER A 72 -10.60 8.64 3.65
C SER A 72 -9.13 8.68 4.06
N TYR A 73 -8.33 7.76 3.54
CA TYR A 73 -6.87 7.82 3.61
C TYR A 73 -6.26 7.89 2.21
N PHE A 74 -5.41 8.89 1.97
CA PHE A 74 -4.61 9.06 0.76
C PHE A 74 -3.14 8.86 1.12
N CYS A 75 -2.64 7.65 0.90
CA CYS A 75 -1.24 7.30 1.11
C CYS A 75 -0.39 7.86 -0.04
N VAL A 76 0.57 8.72 0.28
CA VAL A 76 1.35 9.49 -0.69
C VAL A 76 2.71 8.82 -0.94
N CYS A 77 3.41 8.47 0.14
CA CYS A 77 4.69 7.78 0.10
C CYS A 77 4.62 6.46 0.88
N GLY A 78 4.10 5.41 0.24
CA GLY A 78 4.19 4.03 0.71
C GLY A 78 5.51 3.37 0.36
N PHE A 79 6.01 2.48 1.22
CA PHE A 79 7.25 1.71 1.02
C PHE A 79 7.20 0.36 1.77
N ASN A 80 8.17 -0.51 1.51
CA ASN A 80 8.29 -1.85 2.08
C ASN A 80 8.21 -1.97 3.62
N HIS A 81 8.46 -0.88 4.36
CA HIS A 81 8.41 -0.87 5.83
C HIS A 81 7.43 0.14 6.43
N GLY A 82 6.64 0.84 5.61
CA GLY A 82 5.69 1.80 6.15
C GLY A 82 4.83 2.50 5.10
N TYR A 83 4.09 3.47 5.58
CA TYR A 83 3.27 4.36 4.76
C TYR A 83 3.26 5.77 5.33
N PHE A 84 3.08 6.75 4.44
CA PHE A 84 3.06 8.16 4.79
C PHE A 84 2.06 8.90 3.91
N GLY A 85 1.14 9.67 4.51
CA GLY A 85 0.15 10.42 3.73
C GLY A 85 -0.81 11.25 4.57
N ILE A 86 -1.99 11.56 4.02
CA ILE A 86 -3.01 12.40 4.64
C ILE A 86 -4.34 11.68 4.82
N GLN A 87 -5.01 11.95 5.92
CA GLN A 87 -6.33 11.40 6.23
C GLN A 87 -7.37 12.50 6.47
N GLN A 88 -8.61 12.18 6.12
CA GLN A 88 -9.80 12.76 6.72
C GLN A 88 -10.37 11.72 7.70
N GLY A 89 -10.28 11.99 9.00
CA GLY A 89 -10.78 11.10 10.04
C GLY A 89 -12.27 10.84 9.96
N LYS A 90 -12.75 9.88 10.75
CA LYS A 90 -14.19 9.54 10.81
C LYS A 90 -15.04 10.69 11.35
N ASP A 91 -14.43 11.56 12.16
CA ASP A 91 -14.98 12.80 12.70
C ASP A 91 -14.73 14.02 11.78
N GLY A 92 -14.10 13.82 10.63
CA GLY A 92 -13.76 14.88 9.68
C GLY A 92 -12.47 15.63 9.99
N ASN A 93 -11.73 15.26 11.04
CA ASN A 93 -10.43 15.87 11.32
C ASN A 93 -9.44 15.59 10.18
N LYS A 94 -8.44 16.45 10.01
CA LYS A 94 -7.50 16.36 8.90
C LYS A 94 -6.08 16.32 9.41
N ILE A 95 -5.40 15.23 9.08
CA ILE A 95 -4.10 14.90 9.66
C ILE A 95 -3.13 14.40 8.58
N VAL A 96 -1.86 14.51 8.89
CA VAL A 96 -0.79 13.71 8.29
C VAL A 96 -0.53 12.52 9.20
N ILE A 97 -0.40 11.33 8.62
CA ILE A 97 -0.04 10.10 9.31
C ILE A 97 1.22 9.51 8.69
N PHE A 98 2.17 9.08 9.53
CA PHE A 98 3.35 8.31 9.13
C PHE A 98 3.47 7.08 10.03
N SER A 99 3.59 5.90 9.44
CA SER A 99 3.69 4.62 10.14
C SER A 99 4.87 3.80 9.64
N VAL A 100 5.53 3.09 10.56
CA VAL A 100 6.56 2.09 10.28
C VAL A 100 6.22 0.83 11.05
N TRP A 101 6.28 -0.33 10.38
CA TRP A 101 6.01 -1.63 10.99
C TRP A 101 7.20 -2.13 11.83
N ASP A 102 6.87 -2.89 12.87
CA ASP A 102 7.80 -3.79 13.52
C ASP A 102 8.18 -4.95 12.56
N PRO A 103 9.26 -5.69 12.86
CA PRO A 103 9.53 -6.95 12.17
C PRO A 103 8.36 -7.92 12.32
N GLY A 104 7.87 -8.47 11.20
CA GLY A 104 6.76 -9.41 11.20
C GLY A 104 5.97 -9.34 9.91
N ASN A 105 4.74 -9.87 9.95
CA ASN A 105 3.82 -9.83 8.84
C ASN A 105 2.93 -8.56 8.91
N PRO A 106 3.09 -7.58 8.01
CA PRO A 106 2.25 -6.39 7.97
C PRO A 106 0.80 -6.67 7.50
N LEU A 107 0.50 -7.90 7.09
CA LEU A 107 -0.84 -8.34 6.67
C LEU A 107 -1.56 -9.16 7.75
N ASP A 108 -0.99 -9.28 8.94
CA ASP A 108 -1.66 -9.97 10.06
C ASP A 108 -2.74 -9.08 10.66
N LEU A 109 -3.99 -9.35 10.28
CA LEU A 109 -5.16 -8.60 10.73
C LEU A 109 -5.53 -8.85 12.21
N THR A 110 -4.90 -9.85 12.83
CA THR A 110 -5.17 -10.25 14.22
C THR A 110 -4.11 -9.72 15.19
N ALA A 111 -3.04 -9.15 14.66
CA ALA A 111 -1.90 -8.66 15.43
C ALA A 111 -2.31 -7.55 16.41
N ARG A 112 -1.91 -7.67 17.67
CA ARG A 112 -2.10 -6.65 18.70
C ARG A 112 -0.80 -5.94 18.96
N ALA A 113 -0.87 -4.65 19.30
CA ALA A 113 0.31 -3.81 19.53
C ALA A 113 1.33 -4.38 20.56
N THR A 114 0.87 -5.29 21.43
CA THR A 114 1.62 -5.98 22.48
C THR A 114 2.26 -7.30 22.05
N ASP A 115 1.98 -7.82 20.85
CA ASP A 115 2.42 -9.16 20.43
C ASP A 115 3.91 -9.23 20.10
N VAL A 116 4.54 -8.10 19.80
CA VAL A 116 5.99 -8.00 19.57
C VAL A 116 6.69 -7.63 20.88
N SER A 117 7.84 -8.27 21.16
CA SER A 117 8.66 -7.97 22.34
C SER A 117 9.25 -6.56 22.28
N ALA A 118 9.36 -5.88 23.42
CA ALA A 118 9.76 -4.46 23.47
C ALA A 118 11.12 -4.15 22.81
N ASN A 119 12.07 -5.09 22.86
CA ASN A 119 13.37 -4.95 22.19
C ASN A 119 13.31 -4.98 20.65
N LYS A 120 12.18 -5.43 20.08
CA LYS A 120 11.92 -5.48 18.63
C LYS A 120 11.01 -4.37 18.15
N HIS A 121 10.45 -3.56 19.05
CA HIS A 121 9.60 -2.44 18.66
C HIS A 121 10.37 -1.43 17.82
N VAL A 122 9.67 -0.82 16.87
CA VAL A 122 10.06 0.43 16.24
C VAL A 122 10.34 1.46 17.33
N GLN A 123 11.48 2.14 17.23
CA GLN A 123 11.92 3.18 18.14
C GLN A 123 11.59 4.54 17.57
N VAL A 124 11.11 5.45 18.42
CA VAL A 124 10.95 6.87 18.09
C VAL A 124 12.27 7.57 18.39
N THR A 125 13.03 7.93 17.36
CA THR A 125 14.34 8.60 17.51
C THR A 125 14.25 10.11 17.31
N TYR A 126 13.19 10.59 16.67
CA TYR A 126 12.82 12.00 16.61
C TYR A 126 11.30 12.13 16.60
N CYS A 127 10.78 13.18 17.25
CA CYS A 127 9.39 13.58 17.20
C CYS A 127 9.30 15.10 17.37
N ASP A 128 8.71 15.80 16.41
CA ASP A 128 8.43 17.23 16.55
C ASP A 128 7.39 17.45 17.66
N SER A 129 7.50 18.57 18.37
CA SER A 129 6.62 18.91 19.50
C SER A 129 5.12 18.99 19.13
N ALA A 130 4.79 19.23 17.86
CA ALA A 130 3.42 19.27 17.37
C ALA A 130 2.89 17.90 16.90
N VAL A 131 3.70 16.84 17.05
CA VAL A 131 3.42 15.49 16.57
C VAL A 131 3.11 14.58 17.76
N THR A 132 2.04 13.80 17.65
CA THR A 132 1.71 12.74 18.61
C THR A 132 2.14 11.41 18.03
N THR A 133 2.70 10.52 18.85
CA THR A 133 3.05 9.16 18.41
C THR A 133 2.38 8.10 19.26
N LYS A 134 2.07 6.94 18.67
CA LYS A 134 1.54 5.78 19.37
C LYS A 134 1.89 4.48 18.64
N ARG A 135 1.79 3.37 19.37
CA ARG A 135 1.86 2.01 18.83
C ARG A 135 0.56 1.63 18.09
N PHE A 136 0.65 0.71 17.13
CA PHE A 136 -0.51 0.16 16.42
C PHE A 136 -0.49 -1.36 16.28
N GLY A 137 -1.67 -1.90 15.96
CA GLY A 137 -1.95 -3.30 15.66
C GLY A 137 -3.03 -3.38 14.57
N GLY A 138 -3.50 -4.59 14.24
CA GLY A 138 -4.64 -4.85 13.35
C GLY A 138 -4.30 -4.98 11.87
N GLU A 139 -3.05 -4.69 11.48
CA GLU A 139 -2.45 -4.90 10.16
C GLU A 139 -0.92 -5.02 10.37
N GLY A 140 -0.52 -6.12 11.02
CA GLY A 140 0.75 -6.19 11.72
C GLY A 140 0.79 -5.27 12.94
N THR A 141 1.99 -4.92 13.40
CA THR A 141 2.20 -3.98 14.51
C THR A 141 3.29 -2.98 14.16
N GLY A 142 3.34 -1.84 14.86
CA GLY A 142 4.37 -0.84 14.62
C GLY A 142 4.18 0.44 15.40
N GLN A 143 4.85 1.49 14.94
CA GLN A 143 4.75 2.84 15.48
C GLN A 143 4.20 3.79 14.42
N GLN A 144 3.31 4.67 14.84
CA GLN A 144 2.74 5.71 13.98
C GLN A 144 2.79 7.09 14.63
N SER A 145 2.81 8.12 13.80
CA SER A 145 2.73 9.52 14.19
C SER A 145 1.55 10.22 13.54
N PHE A 146 1.07 11.27 14.20
CA PHE A 146 -0.03 12.11 13.77
C PHE A 146 0.34 13.58 13.90
N TYR A 147 0.09 14.33 12.83
CA TYR A 147 0.25 15.78 12.81
C TYR A 147 -1.04 16.43 12.33
N GLN A 148 -1.56 17.39 13.09
CA GLN A 148 -2.74 18.16 12.69
C GLN A 148 -2.39 19.02 11.47
N PHE A 149 -3.05 18.72 10.36
CA PHE A 149 -2.72 19.30 9.07
C PHE A 149 -4.03 19.57 8.33
N PRO A 150 -4.61 20.78 8.45
CA PRO A 150 -5.92 21.11 7.91
C PRO A 150 -5.85 21.27 6.39
N TRP A 151 -5.59 20.17 5.69
CA TRP A 151 -5.45 20.16 4.24
C TRP A 151 -6.79 20.45 3.56
N GLU A 152 -6.74 20.97 2.35
CA GLU A 152 -7.91 21.41 1.58
C GLU A 152 -8.01 20.63 0.28
N ILE A 153 -9.24 20.35 -0.14
CA ILE A 153 -9.52 19.74 -1.44
C ILE A 153 -9.02 20.68 -2.54
N GLY A 154 -8.40 20.12 -3.58
CA GLY A 154 -7.87 20.85 -4.72
C GLY A 154 -6.49 21.48 -4.48
N LYS A 155 -5.94 21.44 -3.26
CA LYS A 155 -4.56 21.87 -2.98
C LYS A 155 -3.58 20.72 -3.11
N THR A 156 -2.38 21.03 -3.60
CA THR A 156 -1.28 20.08 -3.73
C THR A 156 -0.39 20.13 -2.48
N TYR A 157 -0.08 18.96 -1.94
CA TYR A 157 0.79 18.79 -0.78
C TYR A 157 1.97 17.88 -1.11
N LYS A 158 3.12 18.18 -0.52
CA LYS A 158 4.41 17.55 -0.86
C LYS A 158 4.92 16.71 0.30
N PHE A 159 5.27 15.47 0.01
CA PHE A 159 5.70 14.47 0.97
C PHE A 159 7.08 13.96 0.62
N LEU A 160 7.88 13.71 1.64
CA LEU A 160 9.19 13.11 1.52
C LEU A 160 9.40 12.13 2.67
N VAL A 161 9.75 10.89 2.35
CA VAL A 161 10.28 9.94 3.31
C VAL A 161 11.75 9.65 2.96
N THR A 162 12.62 9.62 3.96
CA THR A 162 14.02 9.20 3.79
C THR A 162 14.30 7.94 4.59
N ALA A 163 15.30 7.16 4.15
CA ALA A 163 15.77 5.96 4.81
C ALA A 163 17.29 6.01 4.99
N LYS A 164 17.75 5.78 6.22
CA LYS A 164 19.18 5.78 6.56
C LYS A 164 19.51 4.53 7.41
N PRO A 165 20.45 3.68 6.97
CA PRO A 165 20.92 2.56 7.78
C PRO A 165 21.55 3.05 9.10
N ASP A 166 21.27 2.35 10.20
CA ASP A 166 21.89 2.54 11.51
C ASP A 166 22.09 1.16 12.15
N ARG A 167 23.29 0.59 11.96
CA ARG A 167 23.65 -0.76 12.41
C ARG A 167 22.69 -1.83 11.86
N ASP A 168 22.01 -2.57 12.72
CA ASP A 168 21.00 -3.58 12.40
C ASP A 168 19.60 -2.99 12.11
N ARG A 169 19.46 -1.67 12.26
CA ARG A 169 18.22 -0.93 12.04
C ARG A 169 18.29 -0.06 10.79
N THR A 170 17.13 0.40 10.36
CA THR A 170 17.01 1.52 9.43
C THR A 170 16.14 2.58 10.07
N ALA A 171 16.62 3.82 10.06
CA ALA A 171 15.86 5.00 10.43
C ALA A 171 15.10 5.55 9.21
N TYR A 172 13.78 5.65 9.34
CA TYR A 172 12.88 6.25 8.36
C TYR A 172 12.38 7.59 8.89
N ALA A 173 12.61 8.67 8.16
CA ALA A 173 12.22 10.02 8.57
C ALA A 173 11.16 10.60 7.63
N ALA A 174 10.11 11.19 8.22
CA ALA A 174 8.98 11.74 7.50
C ALA A 174 9.01 13.27 7.50
N TYR A 175 8.91 13.85 6.31
CA TYR A 175 8.89 15.29 6.09
C TYR A 175 7.68 15.68 5.25
N VAL A 176 6.96 16.71 5.67
CA VAL A 176 5.89 17.34 4.90
C VAL A 176 6.27 18.78 4.61
N PHE A 177 6.01 19.26 3.40
CA PHE A 177 6.15 20.69 3.13
C PHE A 177 4.97 21.44 3.76
N GLU A 178 5.24 22.31 4.72
CA GLU A 178 4.22 23.08 5.42
C GLU A 178 4.02 24.44 4.72
N PRO A 179 2.94 24.63 3.94
CA PRO A 179 2.73 25.84 3.16
C PRO A 179 2.58 27.10 4.03
N ARG A 180 2.10 26.96 5.28
CA ARG A 180 1.91 28.10 6.20
C ARG A 180 3.22 28.77 6.62
N ILE A 181 4.31 28.01 6.62
CA ILE A 181 5.66 28.50 6.99
C ILE A 181 6.64 28.37 5.83
N ASN A 182 6.16 27.95 4.65
CA ASN A 182 6.92 27.80 3.41
C ASN A 182 8.26 27.05 3.57
N ARG A 183 8.26 25.95 4.33
CA ARG A 183 9.43 25.08 4.51
C ARG A 183 9.03 23.63 4.75
N TRP A 184 9.99 22.73 4.52
CA TRP A 184 9.91 21.35 4.98
C TRP A 184 9.86 21.29 6.51
N LYS A 185 8.93 20.49 7.04
CA LYS A 185 8.80 20.19 8.46
C LYS A 185 9.12 18.71 8.67
N HIS A 186 10.15 18.42 9.47
CA HIS A 186 10.45 17.07 9.96
C HIS A 186 9.43 16.70 11.03
N LEU A 187 8.70 15.61 10.84
CA LEU A 187 7.62 15.22 11.76
C LEU A 187 8.09 14.19 12.78
N ALA A 188 8.68 13.11 12.29
CA ALA A 188 9.14 11.99 13.10
C ALA A 188 10.26 11.24 12.39
N THR A 189 11.10 10.58 13.19
CA THR A 189 12.01 9.53 12.72
C THR A 189 11.73 8.26 13.50
N PHE A 190 11.46 7.18 12.78
CA PHE A 190 11.20 5.85 13.31
C PHE A 190 12.29 4.89 12.88
N SER A 191 12.90 4.19 13.84
CA SER A 191 13.96 3.21 13.59
C SER A 191 13.43 1.81 13.81
N THR A 192 13.52 0.91 12.82
CA THR A 192 13.05 -0.48 12.91
C THR A 192 14.16 -1.47 12.54
N LEU A 193 14.09 -2.71 13.03
CA LEU A 193 15.04 -3.77 12.68
C LEU A 193 14.81 -4.20 11.22
N ALA A 194 15.56 -3.56 10.31
CA ALA A 194 15.44 -3.73 8.87
C ALA A 194 16.77 -4.07 8.20
N ASN A 195 17.85 -4.30 8.96
CA ASN A 195 19.16 -4.70 8.43
C ASN A 195 19.70 -3.76 7.34
N GLY A 196 19.47 -2.46 7.48
CA GLY A 196 19.90 -1.45 6.51
C GLY A 196 19.06 -1.39 5.22
N ASP A 197 17.93 -2.09 5.15
CA ASP A 197 17.00 -1.95 4.02
C ASP A 197 16.57 -0.50 3.86
N LEU A 198 16.63 0.01 2.63
CA LEU A 198 16.15 1.33 2.26
C LEU A 198 14.73 1.24 1.66
N ILE A 199 14.30 2.29 0.96
CA ILE A 199 12.99 2.33 0.31
C ILE A 199 13.00 1.40 -0.90
N LYS A 200 12.08 0.43 -0.88
CA LYS A 200 11.77 -0.49 -1.98
C LYS A 200 10.26 -0.56 -2.18
N GLY A 201 9.85 -0.90 -3.40
CA GLY A 201 8.45 -1.02 -3.78
C GLY A 201 7.63 0.23 -3.43
N PRO A 202 8.02 1.43 -3.87
CA PRO A 202 7.28 2.65 -3.59
C PRO A 202 5.85 2.56 -4.13
N TYR A 203 4.86 2.99 -3.34
CA TYR A 203 3.45 2.96 -3.72
C TYR A 203 2.66 4.16 -3.19
N SER A 204 1.46 4.35 -3.72
CA SER A 204 0.43 5.28 -3.23
C SER A 204 -0.93 4.59 -3.29
N PHE A 205 -1.89 5.02 -2.47
CA PHE A 205 -3.24 4.44 -2.50
C PHE A 205 -4.31 5.38 -1.96
N ASP A 206 -5.56 5.11 -2.36
CA ASP A 206 -6.77 5.68 -1.77
C ASP A 206 -7.51 4.57 -1.03
N GLU A 207 -7.91 4.83 0.22
CA GLU A 207 -8.61 3.87 1.08
C GLU A 207 -9.84 4.50 1.74
N ASP A 208 -10.88 3.67 1.87
CA ASP A 208 -11.98 3.82 2.82
C ASP A 208 -11.68 2.98 4.08
N PHE A 209 -11.38 3.64 5.20
CA PHE A 209 -11.19 2.99 6.50
C PHE A 209 -12.41 3.13 7.43
N LYS A 210 -13.51 3.74 6.95
CA LYS A 210 -14.81 3.66 7.61
C LYS A 210 -15.41 2.27 7.39
N ARG A 211 -15.29 1.77 6.16
CA ARG A 211 -15.73 0.44 5.72
C ARG A 211 -17.17 0.17 6.12
N ASP A 212 -18.08 1.01 5.63
CA ASP A 212 -19.52 0.84 5.83
C ASP A 212 -20.32 1.16 4.56
N ALA A 213 -21.59 0.74 4.55
CA ALA A 213 -22.46 0.91 3.38
C ALA A 213 -22.65 2.37 2.96
N GLN A 214 -22.49 3.33 3.89
CA GLN A 214 -22.57 4.74 3.56
C GLN A 214 -21.28 5.21 2.87
N SER A 215 -20.12 4.86 3.41
CA SER A 215 -18.83 5.24 2.81
C SER A 215 -18.65 4.67 1.41
N LEU A 216 -19.25 3.51 1.12
CA LEU A 216 -19.29 2.94 -0.22
C LEU A 216 -19.96 3.85 -1.26
N GLN A 217 -20.95 4.65 -0.86
CA GLN A 217 -21.65 5.59 -1.74
C GLN A 217 -20.91 6.92 -1.92
N GLU A 218 -19.77 7.10 -1.24
CA GLU A 218 -18.99 8.34 -1.25
C GLU A 218 -17.72 8.16 -2.09
N GLU A 219 -17.54 9.03 -3.08
CA GLU A 219 -16.34 9.04 -3.90
C GLU A 219 -15.13 9.57 -3.11
N ARG A 220 -14.02 8.87 -3.25
CA ARG A 220 -12.69 9.29 -2.81
C ARG A 220 -11.81 9.30 -4.05
N SER A 221 -11.14 10.42 -4.32
CA SER A 221 -10.25 10.52 -5.47
C SER A 221 -9.13 11.52 -5.25
N ALA A 222 -7.94 11.16 -5.70
CA ALA A 222 -6.75 11.99 -5.64
C ALA A 222 -5.86 11.83 -6.87
N TYR A 223 -5.13 12.90 -7.20
CA TYR A 223 -3.98 12.84 -8.09
C TYR A 223 -2.70 12.68 -7.27
N PHE A 224 -1.82 11.82 -7.76
CA PHE A 224 -0.45 11.65 -7.32
C PHE A 224 0.50 12.00 -8.46
N GLY A 225 1.59 12.71 -8.17
CA GLY A 225 2.46 13.18 -9.23
C GLY A 225 3.72 13.86 -8.75
N ASN A 226 4.57 14.23 -9.72
CA ASN A 226 5.92 14.73 -9.47
C ASN A 226 6.73 13.81 -8.55
N GLY A 227 6.56 12.49 -8.64
CA GLY A 227 7.27 11.51 -7.84
C GLY A 227 8.74 11.36 -8.22
N TRP A 228 9.62 11.30 -7.21
CA TRP A 228 11.07 11.17 -7.37
C TRP A 228 11.66 10.20 -6.34
N LEU A 229 12.65 9.42 -6.76
CA LEU A 229 13.43 8.52 -5.91
C LEU A 229 14.89 8.96 -5.90
N GLN A 230 15.49 9.07 -4.71
CA GLN A 230 16.92 9.38 -4.59
C GLN A 230 17.74 8.08 -4.62
N VAL A 231 18.48 7.87 -5.71
CA VAL A 231 19.32 6.68 -5.94
C VAL A 231 20.78 7.11 -5.93
N GLY A 232 21.49 6.76 -4.86
CA GLY A 232 22.81 7.34 -4.60
C GLY A 232 22.70 8.86 -4.40
N SER A 233 23.43 9.64 -5.19
CA SER A 233 23.35 11.10 -5.18
C SER A 233 22.34 11.70 -6.17
N GLN A 234 21.68 10.87 -6.99
CA GLN A 234 20.85 11.32 -8.10
C GLN A 234 19.38 11.16 -7.80
N TRP A 235 18.58 12.15 -8.20
CA TRP A 235 17.13 12.03 -8.24
C TRP A 235 16.69 11.39 -9.55
N GLN A 236 15.92 10.31 -9.47
CA GLN A 236 15.33 9.63 -10.61
C GLN A 236 13.81 9.83 -10.62
N PRO A 237 13.20 10.22 -11.75
CA PRO A 237 11.77 10.45 -11.82
C PRO A 237 10.99 9.12 -11.85
N ILE A 238 9.83 9.10 -11.20
CA ILE A 238 8.82 8.06 -11.40
C ILE A 238 8.06 8.38 -12.70
N THR A 239 8.01 7.43 -13.63
CA THR A 239 7.46 7.68 -14.98
C THR A 239 6.25 6.81 -15.31
N SER A 240 5.92 5.85 -14.46
CA SER A 240 4.81 4.94 -14.68
C SER A 240 4.31 4.33 -13.37
N ALA A 241 3.10 3.76 -13.41
CA ALA A 241 2.45 3.16 -12.26
C ALA A 241 1.72 1.88 -12.65
N GLY A 242 1.93 0.79 -11.91
CA GLY A 242 1.07 -0.39 -11.98
C GLY A 242 -0.18 -0.16 -11.13
N PHE A 243 -1.37 -0.37 -11.69
CA PHE A 243 -2.64 -0.21 -10.98
C PHE A 243 -3.07 -1.53 -10.33
N SER A 244 -3.44 -1.49 -9.05
CA SER A 244 -4.03 -2.64 -8.35
C SER A 244 -5.15 -2.22 -7.41
N ALA A 245 -6.00 -3.16 -7.01
CA ALA A 245 -7.01 -2.93 -5.99
C ALA A 245 -7.06 -4.12 -5.02
N THR A 246 -7.41 -3.88 -3.75
CA THR A 246 -7.62 -4.96 -2.78
C THR A 246 -8.72 -5.91 -3.27
N GLN A 247 -8.69 -7.16 -2.81
CA GLN A 247 -9.70 -8.14 -3.18
C GLN A 247 -11.01 -7.87 -2.41
N ASN A 248 -12.04 -7.42 -3.11
CA ASN A 248 -13.44 -7.49 -2.69
C ASN A 248 -14.35 -7.43 -3.93
N ALA A 249 -15.68 -7.46 -3.74
CA ALA A 249 -16.66 -7.50 -4.84
C ALA A 249 -16.94 -6.15 -5.52
N GLN A 250 -16.52 -5.02 -4.96
CA GLN A 250 -16.86 -3.69 -5.45
C GLN A 250 -16.15 -3.37 -6.77
N THR A 251 -16.83 -2.66 -7.66
CA THR A 251 -16.33 -2.33 -9.01
C THR A 251 -16.16 -0.84 -9.25
N ASN A 252 -16.60 -0.01 -8.30
CA ASN A 252 -16.53 1.44 -8.31
C ASN A 252 -15.10 1.92 -8.07
N ILE A 253 -14.19 1.60 -8.98
CA ILE A 253 -12.77 1.94 -8.94
C ILE A 253 -12.32 2.45 -10.29
N ASP A 254 -11.38 3.38 -10.32
CA ASP A 254 -10.78 3.84 -11.56
C ASP A 254 -9.33 4.27 -11.34
N ALA A 255 -8.55 4.23 -12.41
CA ALA A 255 -7.19 4.71 -12.42
C ALA A 255 -6.82 5.26 -13.80
N TRP A 256 -6.27 6.46 -13.84
CA TRP A 256 -5.93 7.14 -15.09
C TRP A 256 -4.64 7.93 -14.97
N SER A 257 -4.13 8.41 -16.10
CA SER A 257 -2.97 9.29 -16.16
C SER A 257 -3.23 10.40 -17.18
N ASP A 258 -3.05 11.65 -16.77
CA ASP A 258 -3.19 12.84 -17.62
C ASP A 258 -2.12 13.89 -17.27
N SER A 259 -2.24 15.11 -17.80
CA SER A 259 -1.28 16.20 -17.54
C SER A 259 -1.16 16.60 -16.07
N SER A 260 -2.12 16.21 -15.22
CA SER A 260 -2.13 16.44 -13.77
C SER A 260 -1.36 15.38 -12.98
N GLY A 261 -0.91 14.29 -13.62
CA GLY A 261 -0.27 13.14 -12.98
C GLY A 261 -1.10 11.87 -13.10
N PHE A 262 -1.08 11.04 -12.07
CA PHE A 262 -1.80 9.77 -12.00
C PHE A 262 -2.97 9.90 -11.03
N GLY A 263 -4.19 9.59 -11.48
CA GLY A 263 -5.40 9.67 -10.67
C GLY A 263 -5.88 8.31 -10.20
N LEU A 264 -6.31 8.23 -8.93
CA LEU A 264 -7.08 7.12 -8.39
C LEU A 264 -8.48 7.61 -8.01
N ALA A 265 -9.47 6.72 -8.13
CA ALA A 265 -10.79 6.93 -7.58
C ALA A 265 -11.36 5.61 -7.04
N THR A 266 -12.12 5.70 -5.95
CA THR A 266 -12.87 4.57 -5.39
C THR A 266 -14.15 5.04 -4.69
N GLY A 267 -15.20 4.23 -4.77
CA GLY A 267 -16.50 4.50 -4.15
C GLY A 267 -17.40 5.43 -4.96
N GLY A 268 -18.64 5.59 -4.47
CA GLY A 268 -19.65 6.45 -5.08
C GLY A 268 -19.94 6.11 -6.55
N PRO A 269 -20.20 7.12 -7.41
CA PRO A 269 -20.56 6.89 -8.81
C PRO A 269 -19.37 6.51 -9.71
N THR A 270 -18.18 6.24 -9.13
CA THR A 270 -16.98 5.87 -9.88
C THR A 270 -17.24 4.66 -10.79
N GLN A 271 -16.72 4.72 -12.02
CA GLN A 271 -16.78 3.63 -12.98
C GLN A 271 -15.37 3.38 -13.50
N ASN A 272 -14.98 2.11 -13.63
CA ASN A 272 -13.69 1.75 -14.23
C ASN A 272 -13.74 2.02 -15.74
N ARG A 273 -13.27 3.19 -16.17
CA ARG A 273 -13.32 3.63 -17.56
C ARG A 273 -11.95 3.71 -18.21
N HIS A 274 -10.89 3.73 -17.42
CA HIS A 274 -9.53 3.95 -17.89
C HIS A 274 -8.69 2.67 -17.78
N ALA A 275 -7.84 2.55 -16.76
CA ALA A 275 -6.98 1.37 -16.59
C ALA A 275 -7.71 0.24 -15.86
N ARG A 276 -7.51 -0.98 -16.36
CA ARG A 276 -7.93 -2.20 -15.66
C ARG A 276 -6.95 -2.57 -14.56
N VAL A 277 -7.44 -3.22 -13.51
CA VAL A 277 -6.58 -3.79 -12.45
C VAL A 277 -5.51 -4.68 -13.09
N GLY A 278 -4.24 -4.44 -12.75
CA GLY A 278 -3.07 -5.12 -13.32
C GLY A 278 -2.43 -4.38 -14.50
N GLU A 279 -3.06 -3.35 -15.05
CA GLU A 279 -2.46 -2.56 -16.13
C GLU A 279 -1.44 -1.55 -15.60
N LYS A 280 -0.51 -1.20 -16.49
CA LYS A 280 0.51 -0.18 -16.25
C LYS A 280 0.15 1.10 -16.99
N LEU A 281 0.13 2.21 -16.28
CA LEU A 281 -0.05 3.56 -16.83
C LEU A 281 1.31 4.24 -16.96
N ASN A 282 1.49 5.05 -18.01
CA ASN A 282 2.67 5.90 -18.19
C ASN A 282 2.31 7.36 -17.93
N ALA A 283 3.27 8.15 -17.46
CA ALA A 283 3.07 9.59 -17.27
C ALA A 283 2.69 10.24 -18.60
N ALA A 284 1.60 11.02 -18.62
CA ALA A 284 1.14 11.71 -19.82
C ALA A 284 1.88 13.02 -20.11
N SER A 285 2.78 13.46 -19.22
CA SER A 285 3.60 14.66 -19.38
C SER A 285 4.96 14.48 -18.71
N SER A 286 5.91 15.36 -19.04
CA SER A 286 7.21 15.41 -18.38
C SER A 286 7.02 15.71 -16.89
N MET A 287 7.74 14.98 -16.04
CA MET A 287 7.75 15.22 -14.60
C MET A 287 8.28 16.63 -14.30
N GLY A 288 7.79 17.24 -13.21
CA GLY A 288 8.28 18.53 -12.72
C GLY A 288 9.74 18.45 -12.24
N ASN A 289 10.25 19.47 -11.56
CA ASN A 289 11.61 19.38 -11.03
C ASN A 289 11.68 18.46 -9.79
N PRO A 290 12.82 17.80 -9.54
CA PRO A 290 13.05 17.11 -8.27
C PRO A 290 12.90 18.07 -7.10
N PRO A 291 12.60 17.57 -5.90
CA PRO A 291 12.37 18.44 -4.74
C PRO A 291 13.62 19.25 -4.41
N HIS A 292 13.44 20.56 -4.24
CA HIS A 292 14.43 21.39 -3.57
C HIS A 292 14.25 21.22 -2.06
N ILE A 293 15.27 20.68 -1.39
CA ILE A 293 15.20 20.39 0.02
C ILE A 293 16.37 21.09 0.70
N ASP A 294 16.12 22.30 1.19
CA ASP A 294 17.08 23.07 1.97
C ASP A 294 17.26 22.42 3.34
N ASN A 295 18.50 22.04 3.67
CA ASN A 295 18.93 21.61 5.01
C ASN A 295 18.06 20.50 5.64
N LEU A 296 18.10 19.28 5.09
CA LEU A 296 17.74 18.07 5.85
C LEU A 296 18.85 17.74 6.86
N ASN A 297 19.01 18.60 7.87
CA ASN A 297 19.92 18.34 8.99
C ASN A 297 19.20 17.61 10.11
#